data_AF-A0A6M1YCM1-F1
#
_entry.id   AF-A0A6M1YCM1-F1
#
_cell.length_a   1.000
_cell.length_b   1.000
_cell.length_c   1.000
_cell.angle_alpha   90.00
_cell.angle_beta   90.00
_cell.angle_gamma   90.00
#
_symmetry.space_group_name_H-M   'P 1'
#
loop_
_entity.id
_entity.type
_entity.pdbx_description
1 polymer ?
#
loop_
_entity_poly.entity_id
_entity_poly.type
_entity_poly.pdbx_seq_one_letter_code
_entity_poly.pdbx_strand_id
1 'polypeptide(L)'
;MMKFARGDCPRRDHWATVGAVMTLKEQVEQLLPDWESWYPSLFDAARDLGVIRARVCDPGSLLLSNRHAGVNSEAARAYREQWSIDEDSGSAAPSAKRRAGKSRR
;
A
#
# COMPACT_ATOMS: atom_id res chain seq x y z
N MET A 1 25.02 -11.86 6.60
CA MET A 1 23.60 -11.80 7.04
C MET A 1 23.00 -10.50 6.53
N MET A 2 22.39 -10.54 5.34
CA MET A 2 21.91 -9.34 4.63
C MET A 2 20.51 -8.99 5.13
N LYS A 3 20.38 -7.85 5.80
CA LYS A 3 19.11 -7.27 6.23
C LYS A 3 18.48 -6.55 5.03
N PHE A 4 17.51 -7.17 4.39
CA PHE A 4 16.65 -6.50 3.42
C PHE A 4 15.72 -5.54 4.19
N ALA A 5 16.01 -4.25 4.09
CA ALA A 5 15.14 -3.21 4.61
C ALA A 5 13.78 -3.31 3.89
N ARG A 6 12.70 -3.44 4.69
CA ARG A 6 11.33 -3.51 4.20
C ARG A 6 11.04 -2.26 3.37
N GLY A 7 10.59 -2.49 2.14
CA GLY A 7 10.26 -1.50 1.15
C GLY A 7 9.27 -0.47 1.68
N ASP A 8 9.77 0.73 1.89
CA ASP A 8 8.96 1.93 1.88
C ASP A 8 8.65 2.22 0.41
N CYS A 9 7.57 1.62 -0.09
CA CYS A 9 6.98 2.07 -1.34
C CYS A 9 6.15 3.30 -1.00
N PRO A 10 6.59 4.52 -1.36
CA PRO A 10 5.80 5.71 -1.08
C PRO A 10 4.45 5.53 -1.75
N ARG A 11 3.40 5.57 -0.93
CA ARG A 11 2.00 5.65 -1.35
C ARG A 11 1.83 6.97 -2.10
N ARG A 12 2.18 7.00 -3.38
CA ARG A 12 1.80 8.07 -4.29
C ARG A 12 0.33 7.85 -4.62
N ASP A 13 -0.55 8.44 -3.81
CA ASP A 13 -1.94 8.68 -4.16
C ASP A 13 -1.96 9.67 -5.35
N HIS A 14 -1.71 9.17 -6.57
CA HIS A 14 -1.63 10.00 -7.78
C HIS A 14 -2.99 10.20 -8.47
N TRP A 15 -4.06 9.59 -7.96
CA TRP A 15 -5.39 9.66 -8.58
C TRP A 15 -6.14 10.98 -8.32
N ALA A 16 -5.62 11.86 -7.44
CA ALA A 16 -6.20 13.18 -7.15
C ALA A 16 -5.75 14.31 -8.12
N THR A 17 -4.87 14.02 -9.09
CA THR A 17 -4.36 15.00 -10.07
C THR A 17 -4.66 14.57 -11.52
N VAL A 18 -5.84 14.01 -11.77
CA VAL A 18 -6.22 13.48 -13.09
C VAL A 18 -6.58 14.59 -14.11
N GLY A 19 -6.62 15.87 -13.70
CA GLY A 19 -7.00 16.98 -14.59
C GLY A 19 -5.86 17.74 -15.28
N ALA A 20 -4.59 17.49 -14.95
CA ALA A 20 -3.47 18.34 -15.43
C ALA A 20 -2.24 17.57 -15.96
N VAL A 21 -2.34 16.26 -16.14
CA VAL A 21 -1.25 15.42 -16.67
C VAL A 21 -1.66 14.96 -18.06
N MET A 22 -0.84 15.28 -19.07
CA MET A 22 -1.00 14.90 -20.48
C MET A 22 -1.60 13.50 -20.62
N THR A 23 -2.63 13.35 -21.44
CA THR A 23 -3.28 12.04 -21.62
C THR A 23 -2.32 11.03 -22.27
N LEU A 24 -2.56 9.73 -22.08
CA LEU A 24 -1.73 8.69 -22.69
C LEU A 24 -1.70 8.84 -24.23
N LYS A 25 -2.84 9.19 -24.82
CA LYS A 25 -2.95 9.46 -26.25
C LYS A 25 -2.05 10.62 -26.67
N GLU A 26 -2.13 11.75 -25.97
CA GLU A 26 -1.27 12.92 -26.25
C GLU A 26 0.21 12.60 -26.16
N GLN A 27 0.62 11.80 -25.17
CA GLN A 27 2.02 11.38 -25.01
C GLN A 27 2.49 10.52 -26.18
N VAL A 28 1.65 9.60 -26.66
CA VAL A 28 1.98 8.77 -27.83
C VAL A 28 2.01 9.62 -29.10
N GLU A 29 1.03 10.51 -29.29
CA GLU A 29 0.93 11.36 -30.49
C GLU A 29 2.13 12.32 -30.63
N GLN A 30 2.68 12.81 -29.51
CA GLN A 30 3.90 13.62 -29.53
C GLN A 30 5.15 12.84 -29.93
N LEU A 31 5.20 11.54 -29.62
CA LEU A 31 6.35 10.67 -29.93
C LEU A 31 6.25 10.07 -31.33
N LEU A 32 5.06 9.66 -31.73
CA LEU A 32 4.77 9.03 -33.02
C LEU A 32 3.42 9.55 -33.55
N PRO A 33 3.45 10.63 -34.36
CA PRO A 33 2.28 11.08 -35.09
C PRO A 33 1.77 9.98 -36.02
N ASP A 34 0.45 9.89 -36.20
CA ASP A 34 -0.20 8.92 -37.09
C ASP A 34 0.09 7.44 -36.74
N TRP A 35 0.34 7.14 -35.46
CA TRP A 35 0.61 5.79 -34.96
C TRP A 35 -0.50 4.77 -35.32
N GLU A 36 -1.74 5.24 -35.53
CA GLU A 36 -2.91 4.41 -35.93
C GLU A 36 -2.67 3.67 -37.26
N SER A 37 -1.75 4.14 -38.11
CA SER A 37 -1.40 3.47 -39.36
C SER A 37 -0.46 2.27 -39.18
N TRP A 38 0.25 2.19 -38.06
CA TRP A 38 1.27 1.16 -37.79
C TRP A 38 0.85 0.17 -36.72
N TYR A 39 -0.03 0.57 -35.79
CA TYR A 39 -0.43 -0.24 -34.65
C TYR A 39 -1.95 -0.44 -34.58
N PRO A 40 -2.41 -1.64 -34.21
CA PRO A 40 -3.84 -1.95 -34.09
C PRO A 40 -4.49 -1.32 -32.85
N SER A 41 -3.70 -0.90 -31.86
CA SER A 41 -4.20 -0.23 -30.66
C SER A 41 -3.21 0.79 -30.09
N LEU A 42 -3.74 1.81 -29.38
CA LEU A 42 -2.94 2.81 -28.67
C LEU A 42 -2.01 2.15 -27.64
N PHE A 43 -2.47 1.06 -27.01
CA PHE A 43 -1.73 0.37 -25.98
C PHE A 43 -0.52 -0.38 -26.54
N ASP A 44 -0.62 -0.92 -27.75
CA ASP A 44 0.52 -1.58 -28.40
C ASP A 44 1.61 -0.55 -28.75
N ALA A 45 1.21 0.59 -29.33
CA ALA A 45 2.11 1.71 -29.57
C ALA A 45 2.73 2.22 -28.26
N ALA A 46 1.93 2.44 -27.21
CA ALA A 46 2.40 2.90 -25.92
C ALA A 46 3.33 1.89 -25.22
N ARG A 47 3.12 0.58 -25.43
CA ARG A 47 3.97 -0.49 -24.87
C ARG A 47 5.33 -0.49 -25.55
N ASP A 48 5.34 -0.45 -26.88
CA ASP A 48 6.57 -0.53 -27.66
C ASP A 48 7.39 0.76 -27.57
N LEU A 49 6.73 1.92 -27.42
CA LEU A 49 7.37 3.20 -27.07
C LEU A 49 7.79 3.28 -25.59
N GLY A 50 7.41 2.31 -24.75
CA GLY A 50 7.76 2.28 -23.33
C GLY A 50 7.07 3.33 -22.46
N VAL A 51 6.00 3.97 -22.97
CA VAL A 51 5.18 4.95 -22.25
C VAL A 51 4.43 4.28 -21.11
N ILE A 52 3.86 3.10 -21.37
CA ILE A 52 3.28 2.25 -20.33
C ILE A 52 4.26 1.16 -19.95
N ARG A 53 4.55 1.04 -18.65
CA ARG A 53 5.37 -0.04 -18.09
C ARG A 53 4.61 -0.70 -16.95
N ALA A 54 4.50 -2.02 -17.01
CA ALA A 54 4.06 -2.79 -15.86
C ALA A 54 5.15 -2.70 -14.78
N ARG A 55 4.79 -2.21 -13.59
CA ARG A 55 5.66 -2.33 -12.42
C ARG A 55 5.40 -3.68 -11.77
N VAL A 56 6.44 -4.48 -11.60
CA VAL A 56 6.36 -5.70 -10.79
C VAL A 56 6.32 -5.26 -9.33
N CYS A 57 5.14 -5.33 -8.74
CA CYS A 57 4.98 -5.10 -7.30
C CYS A 57 5.41 -6.36 -6.54
N ASP A 58 5.91 -6.19 -5.31
CA ASP A 58 6.12 -7.31 -4.40
C ASP A 58 4.80 -8.07 -4.22
N PRO A 59 4.78 -9.41 -4.31
CA PRO A 59 3.54 -10.18 -4.23
C PRO A 59 2.75 -9.92 -2.92
N GLY A 60 3.45 -9.57 -1.83
CA GLY A 60 2.83 -9.21 -0.56
C GLY A 60 2.10 -7.86 -0.58
N SER A 61 2.39 -6.97 -1.52
CA SER A 61 1.72 -5.66 -1.65
C SER A 61 0.38 -5.73 -2.37
N LEU A 62 0.15 -6.79 -3.16
CA LEU A 62 -1.13 -7.03 -3.84
C LEU A 62 -2.14 -7.73 -2.92
N LEU A 63 -1.68 -8.34 -1.81
CA LEU A 63 -2.55 -8.99 -0.84
C LEU A 63 -3.52 -7.98 -0.25
N LEU A 64 -4.82 -8.25 -0.43
CA LEU A 64 -5.91 -7.41 0.05
C LEU A 64 -5.81 -7.15 1.55
N SER A 65 -5.41 -8.16 2.33
CA SER A 65 -5.17 -8.04 3.77
C SER A 65 -4.13 -6.99 4.13
N ASN A 66 -3.05 -6.89 3.34
CA ASN A 66 -1.98 -5.92 3.57
C ASN A 66 -2.42 -4.50 3.13
N ARG A 67 -3.14 -4.39 2.01
CA ARG A 67 -3.69 -3.11 1.53
C ARG A 67 -4.75 -2.53 2.47
N HIS A 68 -5.56 -3.39 3.10
CA HIS A 68 -6.66 -2.98 3.98
C HIS A 68 -6.32 -3.05 5.47
N ALA A 69 -5.09 -3.41 5.85
CA ALA A 69 -4.68 -3.48 7.26
C ALA A 69 -4.89 -2.14 7.99
N GLY A 70 -4.61 -1.02 7.33
CA GLY A 70 -4.83 0.33 7.89
C GLY A 70 -6.31 0.69 8.05
N VAL A 71 -7.14 0.37 7.05
CA VAL A 71 -8.59 0.62 7.11
C VAL A 71 -9.23 -0.26 8.19
N ASN A 72 -8.81 -1.52 8.30
CA ASN A 72 -9.32 -2.43 9.31
C ASN A 72 -8.90 -2.02 10.73
N SER A 73 -7.67 -1.52 10.92
CA SER A 73 -7.22 -1.04 12.23
C SER A 73 -7.93 0.25 12.64
N GLU A 74 -8.16 1.16 11.70
CA GLU A 74 -8.93 2.37 11.93
C GLU A 74 -10.40 2.07 12.22
N ALA A 75 -11.03 1.17 11.47
CA ALA A 75 -12.39 0.71 11.72
C ALA A 75 -12.52 0.02 13.09
N ALA A 76 -11.55 -0.82 13.47
CA ALA A 76 -11.54 -1.47 14.78
C ALA A 76 -11.36 -0.46 15.93
N ARG A 77 -10.55 0.60 15.72
CA ARG A 77 -10.39 1.69 16.69
C ARG A 77 -11.69 2.49 16.82
N ALA A 78 -12.28 2.93 15.71
CA ALA A 78 -13.54 3.67 15.69
C ALA A 78 -14.68 2.85 16.30
N TYR A 79 -14.71 1.54 16.06
CA TYR A 79 -15.65 0.63 16.70
C TYR A 79 -15.50 0.64 18.23
N ARG A 80 -14.27 0.56 18.75
CA ARG A 80 -14.04 0.65 20.20
C ARG A 80 -14.45 2.02 20.76
N GLU A 81 -14.15 3.10 20.07
CA GLU A 81 -14.44 4.46 20.55
C GLU A 81 -15.94 4.80 20.55
N GLN A 82 -16.68 4.34 19.54
CA GLN A 82 -18.10 4.69 19.38
C GLN A 82 -19.04 3.68 20.03
N TRP A 83 -18.62 2.42 20.14
CA TRP A 83 -19.49 1.32 20.54
C TRP A 83 -19.00 0.56 21.78
N SER A 84 -17.74 0.77 22.22
CA SER A 84 -17.30 0.27 23.54
C SER A 84 -17.61 1.34 24.59
N ILE A 85 -18.87 1.39 25.02
CA ILE A 85 -19.22 2.01 26.30
C ILE A 85 -18.55 1.17 27.39
N ASP A 86 -17.60 1.77 28.11
CA ASP A 86 -16.88 1.30 29.31
C ASP A 86 -17.02 -0.19 29.70
N GLU A 87 -16.00 -0.98 29.37
CA GLU A 87 -15.54 -2.08 30.24
C GLU A 87 -14.21 -1.67 30.92
N ASP A 88 -14.10 -0.40 31.32
CA ASP A 88 -13.14 0.03 32.36
C ASP A 88 -13.86 0.22 33.69
N SER A 89 -14.62 -0.79 34.11
CA SER A 89 -14.95 -0.98 35.52
C SER A 89 -14.35 -2.29 36.03
N GLY A 90 -13.03 -2.25 36.21
CA GLY A 90 -12.35 -3.05 37.22
C GLY A 90 -11.94 -4.46 36.81
N SER A 91 -10.73 -4.60 36.28
CA SER A 91 -9.83 -5.68 36.69
C SER A 91 -8.38 -5.28 36.46
N ALA A 92 -7.82 -4.62 37.47
CA ALA A 92 -6.39 -4.45 37.64
C ALA A 92 -5.70 -5.82 37.58
N ALA A 93 -4.92 -6.08 36.53
CA ALA A 93 -4.02 -7.23 36.50
C ALA A 93 -2.96 -7.04 37.61
N PRO A 94 -2.80 -7.98 38.56
CA PRO A 94 -1.77 -7.84 39.58
C PRO A 94 -0.40 -7.96 38.93
N SER A 95 0.42 -6.92 39.12
CA SER A 95 1.83 -6.87 38.73
C SER A 95 2.60 -8.01 39.41
N ALA A 96 2.87 -9.08 38.67
CA ALA A 96 3.67 -10.20 39.15
C ALA A 96 5.14 -9.78 39.26
N LYS A 97 5.53 -9.31 40.45
CA LYS A 97 6.94 -9.13 40.84
C LYS A 97 7.66 -10.48 40.71
N ARG A 98 8.43 -10.64 39.63
CA ARG A 98 9.36 -11.77 39.44
C ARG A 98 10.39 -11.74 40.56
N ARG A 99 10.19 -12.56 41.60
CA ARG A 99 11.19 -12.77 42.66
C ARG A 99 12.36 -13.53 42.05
N ALA A 100 13.53 -12.90 42.03
CA ALA A 100 14.79 -13.55 41.68
C ALA A 100 15.10 -14.63 42.74
N GLY A 101 14.84 -15.88 42.40
CA GLY A 101 15.22 -17.06 43.18
C GLY A 101 16.64 -17.49 42.80
N LYS A 102 17.58 -17.24 43.70
CA LYS A 102 18.99 -17.62 43.67
C LYS A 102 19.16 -19.12 43.38
N SER A 103 19.77 -19.45 42.23
CA SER A 103 20.29 -20.79 41.96
C SER A 103 21.39 -21.11 42.96
N ARG A 104 21.18 -22.15 43.79
CA ARG A 104 22.21 -22.73 44.64
C ARG A 104 22.80 -23.95 43.93
N ARG A 105 24.13 -23.93 43.94
CA ARG A 105 25.10 -24.90 43.49
C ARG A 105 24.91 -26.26 44.14
#